data_AF-A0A351CEH1-F1
#
_entry.id   AF-A0A351CEH1-F1
#
_cell.length_a   1.000
_cell.length_b   1.000
_cell.length_c   1.000
_cell.angle_alpha   90.00
_cell.angle_beta   90.00
_cell.angle_gamma   90.00
#
_symmetry.space_group_name_H-M   'P 1'
#
loop_
_entity.id
_entity.type
_entity.pdbx_description
1 polymer ?
#
loop_
_entity_poly.entity_id
_entity_poly.type
_entity_poly.pdbx_seq_one_letter_code
_entity_poly.pdbx_strand_id
1 'polypeptide(L)'
;MIVRQTSSTHGADGYITTDTDEISRVQDRLNTKLTSKVKSFSFHESYLEKDSDTLLLAYGITARAARDVYHECKNSGSPISLLILKTLWPVPEELIKEKAEHVQRVVVVEMNLGQYVREIERILPDKIIDFLGQMDGRLISPNQIAKALAHG
;
A
#
# COMPACT_ATOMS: atom_id res chain seq x y z
N MET A 1 -40.97 -2.77 -9.03
CA MET A 1 -40.24 -3.92 -8.45
C MET A 1 -39.81 -3.54 -7.06
N ILE A 2 -40.22 -4.29 -6.03
CA ILE A 2 -39.88 -4.01 -4.63
C ILE A 2 -38.49 -4.62 -4.35
N VAL A 3 -37.59 -3.84 -3.76
CA VAL A 3 -36.25 -4.28 -3.33
C VAL A 3 -36.13 -4.03 -1.83
N ARG A 4 -35.47 -4.94 -1.11
CA ARG A 4 -35.19 -4.80 0.33
C ARG A 4 -33.71 -4.55 0.55
N GLN A 5 -33.40 -3.73 1.55
CA GLN A 5 -32.03 -3.45 1.98
C GLN A 5 -31.97 -3.56 3.50
N THR A 6 -30.97 -4.28 3.99
CA THR A 6 -30.69 -4.44 5.42
C THR A 6 -29.19 -4.58 5.62
N SER A 7 -28.69 -4.07 6.75
CA SER A 7 -27.31 -4.27 7.18
C SER A 7 -27.10 -5.61 7.90
N SER A 8 -28.18 -6.26 8.33
CA SER A 8 -28.11 -7.61 8.92
C SER A 8 -27.81 -8.63 7.84
N THR A 9 -27.19 -9.74 8.23
CA THR A 9 -26.94 -10.86 7.33
C THR A 9 -28.24 -11.32 6.67
N HIS A 10 -28.25 -11.38 5.35
CA HIS A 10 -29.47 -11.62 4.57
C HIS A 10 -29.21 -12.50 3.35
N GLY A 11 -30.27 -13.21 2.95
CA GLY A 11 -30.30 -14.01 1.74
C GLY A 11 -30.41 -13.16 0.48
N ALA A 12 -30.44 -13.82 -0.67
CA ALA A 12 -30.51 -13.15 -1.97
C ALA A 12 -31.80 -12.32 -2.18
N ASP A 13 -32.85 -12.63 -1.42
CA ASP A 13 -34.15 -11.95 -1.41
C ASP A 13 -34.22 -10.74 -0.46
N GLY A 14 -33.15 -10.49 0.30
CA GLY A 14 -33.02 -9.39 1.25
C GLY A 14 -33.67 -9.63 2.61
N TYR A 15 -34.14 -10.85 2.91
CA TYR A 15 -34.60 -11.22 4.25
C TYR A 15 -33.45 -11.71 5.13
N ILE A 16 -33.55 -11.44 6.43
CA ILE A 16 -32.56 -11.87 7.41
C ILE A 16 -32.50 -13.40 7.43
N THR A 17 -31.30 -13.95 7.37
CA THR A 17 -31.06 -15.39 7.37
C THR A 17 -30.06 -15.77 8.45
N THR A 18 -30.25 -16.94 9.04
CA THR A 18 -29.29 -17.60 9.94
C THR A 18 -28.74 -18.90 9.34
N ASP A 19 -29.08 -19.20 8.09
CA ASP A 19 -28.57 -20.37 7.36
C ASP A 19 -27.08 -20.19 7.05
N THR A 20 -26.24 -21.03 7.62
CA THR A 20 -24.78 -20.90 7.53
C THR A 20 -24.26 -21.07 6.10
N ASP A 21 -24.89 -21.90 5.28
CA ASP A 21 -24.45 -22.15 3.90
C ASP A 21 -24.77 -20.95 3.01
N GLU A 22 -25.96 -20.37 3.18
CA GLU A 22 -26.33 -19.15 2.47
C GLU A 22 -25.41 -17.99 2.87
N ILE A 23 -25.14 -17.85 4.16
CA ILE A 23 -24.22 -16.83 4.69
C ILE A 23 -22.82 -16.99 4.09
N SER A 24 -22.25 -18.20 4.08
CA SER A 24 -20.93 -18.46 3.52
C SER A 24 -20.88 -18.06 2.04
N ARG A 25 -21.87 -18.49 1.24
CA ARG A 25 -21.92 -18.14 -0.20
C ARG A 25 -21.98 -16.64 -0.43
N VAL A 26 -22.72 -15.90 0.39
CA VAL A 26 -22.79 -14.43 0.27
C VAL A 26 -21.44 -13.79 0.63
N GLN A 27 -20.80 -14.24 1.72
CA GLN A 27 -19.47 -13.76 2.12
C GLN A 27 -18.43 -14.04 1.03
N ASP A 28 -18.39 -15.27 0.50
CA ASP A 28 -17.48 -15.67 -0.56
C ASP A 28 -17.69 -14.85 -1.83
N ARG A 29 -18.95 -14.62 -2.21
CA ARG A 29 -19.29 -13.76 -3.35
C ARG A 29 -18.80 -12.33 -3.15
N LEU A 30 -19.01 -11.75 -1.96
CA LEU A 30 -18.58 -10.37 -1.66
C LEU A 30 -17.05 -10.25 -1.64
N ASN A 31 -16.37 -11.22 -1.01
CA ASN A 31 -14.92 -11.28 -0.98
C ASN A 31 -14.34 -11.46 -2.39
N THR A 32 -14.85 -12.42 -3.16
CA THR A 32 -14.42 -12.70 -4.54
C THR A 32 -14.63 -11.48 -5.43
N LYS A 33 -15.75 -10.77 -5.30
CA LYS A 33 -16.04 -9.55 -6.07
C LYS A 33 -14.96 -8.48 -5.92
N LEU A 34 -14.34 -8.38 -4.75
CA LEU A 34 -13.26 -7.43 -4.45
C LEU A 34 -11.89 -8.01 -4.82
N THR A 35 -11.56 -9.18 -4.28
CA THR A 35 -10.21 -9.78 -4.38
C THR A 35 -9.84 -10.21 -5.80
N SER A 36 -10.80 -10.69 -6.60
CA SER A 36 -10.54 -11.08 -8.01
C SER A 36 -10.19 -9.90 -8.93
N LYS A 37 -10.39 -8.66 -8.47
CA LYS A 37 -10.24 -7.45 -9.27
C LYS A 37 -9.17 -6.49 -8.74
N VAL A 38 -8.39 -6.88 -7.73
CA VAL A 38 -7.40 -5.99 -7.07
C VAL A 38 -6.51 -5.27 -8.08
N LYS A 39 -6.01 -6.00 -9.08
CA LYS A 39 -5.17 -5.44 -10.15
C LYS A 39 -5.86 -4.31 -10.92
N SER A 40 -7.16 -4.38 -11.18
CA SER A 40 -7.87 -3.35 -11.94
C SER A 40 -8.11 -2.05 -11.17
N PHE A 41 -7.95 -2.06 -9.84
CA PHE A 41 -8.12 -0.88 -8.99
C PHE A 41 -6.93 -0.64 -8.05
N SER A 42 -5.74 -1.15 -8.41
CA SER A 42 -4.47 -0.88 -7.73
C SER A 42 -3.88 0.46 -8.19
N PHE A 43 -4.55 1.55 -7.82
CA PHE A 43 -4.13 2.90 -8.19
C PHE A 43 -2.83 3.27 -7.47
N HIS A 44 -1.88 3.80 -8.22
CA HIS A 44 -0.57 4.19 -7.73
C HIS A 44 0.07 5.26 -8.63
N GLU A 45 1.19 5.80 -8.18
CA GLU A 45 2.18 6.50 -9.00
C GLU A 45 3.53 5.85 -8.77
N SER A 46 4.33 5.68 -9.82
CA SER A 46 5.67 5.08 -9.71
C SER A 46 6.68 5.81 -10.56
N TYR A 47 7.86 6.01 -10.00
CA TYR A 47 9.03 6.55 -10.66
C TYR A 47 10.18 5.57 -10.44
N LEU A 48 10.53 4.81 -11.46
CA LEU A 48 11.52 3.74 -11.36
C LEU A 48 12.83 4.19 -12.02
N GLU A 49 13.92 4.06 -11.27
CA GLU A 49 15.27 4.37 -11.71
C GLU A 49 16.04 3.06 -11.91
N LYS A 50 16.63 2.87 -13.10
CA LYS A 50 17.27 1.60 -13.48
C LYS A 50 18.48 1.24 -12.62
N ASP A 51 19.22 2.26 -12.18
CA ASP A 51 20.48 2.10 -11.44
C ASP A 51 20.27 2.29 -9.92
N SER A 52 19.02 2.29 -9.45
CA SER A 52 18.67 2.48 -8.05
C SER A 52 18.44 1.16 -7.35
N ASP A 53 19.16 0.94 -6.24
CA ASP A 53 18.98 -0.25 -5.39
C ASP A 53 17.99 -0.03 -4.22
N THR A 54 17.39 1.16 -4.12
CA THR A 54 16.44 1.52 -3.06
C THR A 54 15.08 1.95 -3.63
N LEU A 55 14.00 1.42 -3.07
CA LEU A 55 12.63 1.88 -3.32
C LEU A 55 12.09 2.64 -2.11
N LEU A 56 11.72 3.90 -2.31
CA LEU A 56 10.94 4.68 -1.36
C LEU A 56 9.46 4.39 -1.55
N LEU A 57 8.78 3.86 -0.53
CA LEU A 57 7.35 3.56 -0.54
C LEU A 57 6.62 4.53 0.38
N ALA A 58 5.63 5.25 -0.16
CA ALA A 58 4.83 6.20 0.59
C ALA A 58 3.34 6.13 0.19
N TYR A 59 2.47 6.73 1.00
CA TYR A 59 1.06 6.90 0.65
C TYR A 59 0.43 8.03 1.46
N GLY A 60 -0.74 8.49 1.03
CA GLY A 60 -1.44 9.57 1.72
C GLY A 60 -0.62 10.86 1.77
N ILE A 61 -0.55 11.50 2.95
CA ILE A 61 0.09 12.81 3.11
C ILE A 61 1.62 12.76 2.97
N THR A 62 2.27 11.62 3.24
CA THR A 62 3.73 11.47 3.11
C THR A 62 4.18 11.46 1.65
N ALA A 63 3.27 11.19 0.72
CA ALA A 63 3.55 11.15 -0.71
C ALA A 63 4.15 12.45 -1.25
N ARG A 64 3.72 13.62 -0.74
CA ARG A 64 4.25 14.91 -1.20
C ARG A 64 5.74 15.05 -0.85
N ALA A 65 6.09 14.84 0.42
CA ALA A 65 7.48 14.91 0.89
C ALA A 65 8.36 13.85 0.19
N ALA A 66 7.81 12.66 -0.06
CA ALA A 66 8.51 11.60 -0.79
C ALA A 66 8.85 11.99 -2.24
N ARG A 67 7.94 12.71 -2.94
CA ARG A 67 8.23 13.24 -4.29
C ARG A 67 9.36 14.28 -4.26
N ASP A 68 9.34 15.18 -3.29
CA ASP A 68 10.37 16.20 -3.15
C ASP A 68 11.75 15.55 -2.98
N VAL A 69 11.86 14.55 -2.09
CA VAL A 69 13.11 13.79 -1.88
C VAL A 69 13.54 13.02 -3.12
N TYR A 70 12.60 12.36 -3.82
CA TYR A 70 12.93 11.68 -5.08
C TYR A 70 13.58 12.64 -6.09
N HIS A 71 13.02 13.85 -6.26
CA HIS A 71 13.59 14.85 -7.16
C HIS A 71 14.96 15.35 -6.69
N GLU A 72 15.14 15.57 -5.38
CA GLU A 72 16.43 15.94 -4.79
C GLU A 72 17.50 14.87 -5.02
N CYS A 73 17.20 13.60 -4.74
CA CYS A 73 18.07 12.45 -4.97
C CYS A 73 18.45 12.29 -6.45
N LYS A 74 17.48 12.46 -7.35
CA LYS A 74 17.73 12.40 -8.79
C LYS A 74 18.66 13.52 -9.25
N ASN A 75 18.48 14.74 -8.75
CA ASN A 75 19.29 15.89 -9.12
C ASN A 75 20.70 15.86 -8.52
N SER A 76 20.89 15.16 -7.39
CA SER A 76 22.19 15.02 -6.72
C SER A 76 23.05 13.87 -7.25
N GLY A 77 22.56 13.08 -8.22
CA GLY A 77 23.29 11.96 -8.81
C GLY A 77 23.20 10.65 -8.02
N SER A 78 22.31 10.58 -7.01
CA SER A 78 22.03 9.37 -6.23
C SER A 78 20.56 8.98 -6.41
N PRO A 79 20.15 8.54 -7.60
CA PRO A 79 18.74 8.27 -7.90
C PRO A 79 18.18 7.15 -7.03
N ILE A 80 16.93 7.31 -6.60
CA ILE A 80 16.14 6.30 -5.91
C ILE A 80 14.87 6.02 -6.71
N SER A 81 14.28 4.82 -6.56
CA SER A 81 12.94 4.57 -7.06
C SER A 81 11.89 5.04 -6.05
N LEU A 82 10.72 5.47 -6.52
CA LEU A 82 9.60 5.93 -5.69
C LEU A 82 8.31 5.23 -6.10
N LEU A 83 7.59 4.65 -5.12
CA LEU A 83 6.24 4.12 -5.26
C LEU A 83 5.30 4.84 -4.29
N ILE A 84 4.24 5.43 -4.84
CA ILE A 84 3.16 6.06 -4.08
C ILE A 84 1.89 5.24 -4.27
N LEU A 85 1.41 4.61 -3.20
CA LEU A 85 0.16 3.86 -3.23
C LEU A 85 -1.04 4.79 -3.01
N LYS A 86 -2.09 4.60 -3.83
CA LYS A 86 -3.41 5.25 -3.65
C LYS A 86 -4.46 4.25 -3.16
N THR A 87 -4.33 2.99 -3.55
CA THR A 87 -5.11 1.87 -3.02
C THR A 87 -4.30 1.13 -1.97
N LEU A 88 -4.78 1.12 -0.72
CA LEU A 88 -4.14 0.39 0.39
C LEU A 88 -4.80 -0.95 0.68
N TRP A 89 -6.11 -1.08 0.41
CA TRP A 89 -6.86 -2.31 0.64
C TRP A 89 -7.84 -2.61 -0.50
N PRO A 90 -7.94 -3.88 -0.95
CA PRO A 90 -7.05 -4.98 -0.62
C PRO A 90 -5.61 -4.67 -1.03
N VAL A 91 -4.64 -5.24 -0.30
CA VAL A 91 -3.23 -4.91 -0.48
C VAL A 91 -2.80 -5.33 -1.90
N PRO A 92 -2.21 -4.42 -2.71
CA PRO A 92 -1.85 -4.71 -4.09
C PRO A 92 -0.52 -5.47 -4.16
N GLU A 93 -0.51 -6.73 -3.71
CA GLU A 93 0.72 -7.53 -3.54
C GLU A 93 1.52 -7.71 -4.84
N GLU A 94 0.84 -8.02 -5.95
CA GLU A 94 1.48 -8.19 -7.26
C GLU A 94 2.21 -6.92 -7.70
N LEU A 95 1.57 -5.76 -7.51
CA LEU A 95 2.14 -4.46 -7.86
C LEU A 95 3.38 -4.17 -7.00
N ILE A 96 3.29 -4.40 -5.68
CA ILE A 96 4.40 -4.16 -4.76
C ILE A 96 5.61 -5.03 -5.15
N LYS A 97 5.38 -6.31 -5.44
CA LYS A 97 6.42 -7.24 -5.92
C LYS A 97 7.03 -6.79 -7.24
N GLU A 98 6.22 -6.39 -8.21
CA GLU A 98 6.67 -5.88 -9.51
C GLU A 98 7.57 -4.64 -9.35
N LYS A 99 7.16 -3.68 -8.51
CA LYS A 99 7.91 -2.43 -8.34
C LYS A 99 9.17 -2.58 -7.49
N ALA A 100 9.23 -3.62 -6.66
CA ALA A 100 10.38 -3.92 -5.81
C ALA A 100 11.32 -5.00 -6.40
N GLU A 101 11.08 -5.47 -7.63
CA GLU A 101 11.78 -6.62 -8.21
C GLU A 101 13.31 -6.42 -8.21
N HIS A 102 13.78 -5.26 -8.65
CA HIS A 102 15.20 -4.97 -8.88
C HIS A 102 15.91 -4.22 -7.74
N VAL A 103 15.20 -3.89 -6.67
CA VAL A 103 15.82 -3.20 -5.51
C VAL A 103 16.18 -4.21 -4.42
N GLN A 104 17.21 -3.94 -3.63
CA GLN A 104 17.53 -4.71 -2.43
C GLN A 104 16.87 -4.14 -1.18
N ARG A 105 16.60 -2.83 -1.18
CA ARG A 105 16.12 -2.09 -0.02
C ARG A 105 14.81 -1.36 -0.30
N VAL A 106 13.88 -1.40 0.66
CA VAL A 106 12.62 -0.65 0.61
C VAL A 106 12.50 0.19 1.88
N VAL A 107 12.33 1.50 1.73
CA VAL A 107 12.08 2.43 2.83
C VAL A 107 10.61 2.81 2.84
N VAL A 108 9.88 2.45 3.89
CA VAL A 108 8.45 2.69 4.03
C VAL A 108 8.21 3.90 4.92
N VAL A 109 7.52 4.92 4.40
CA VAL A 109 7.25 6.19 5.11
C VAL A 109 5.77 6.33 5.42
N GLU A 110 5.44 6.29 6.71
CA GLU A 110 4.05 6.33 7.19
C GLU A 110 3.86 7.35 8.31
N MET A 111 2.78 8.13 8.23
CA MET A 111 2.31 8.93 9.36
C MET A 111 1.37 8.14 10.26
N ASN A 112 1.86 7.01 10.77
CA ASN A 112 1.16 6.11 11.67
C ASN A 112 2.18 5.27 12.47
N LEU A 113 1.74 4.15 13.07
CA LEU A 113 2.56 3.29 13.92
C LEU A 113 3.01 1.97 13.24
N GLY A 114 3.10 1.96 11.91
CA GLY A 114 3.60 0.83 11.13
C GLY A 114 2.52 -0.18 10.77
N GLN A 115 1.33 0.32 10.40
CA GLN A 115 0.24 -0.55 9.94
C GLN A 115 0.55 -1.19 8.59
N TYR A 116 1.22 -0.47 7.68
CA TYR A 116 1.44 -0.96 6.32
C TYR A 116 2.80 -1.63 6.12
N VAL A 117 3.83 -1.19 6.85
CA VAL A 117 5.18 -1.76 6.76
C VAL A 117 5.19 -3.27 7.04
N ARG A 118 4.32 -3.74 7.94
CA ARG A 118 4.16 -5.17 8.22
C ARG A 118 3.64 -5.96 7.02
N GLU A 119 2.78 -5.35 6.21
CA GLU A 119 2.36 -5.94 4.94
C GLU A 119 3.52 -5.96 3.95
N ILE A 120 4.34 -4.91 3.90
CA ILE A 120 5.54 -4.87 3.05
C ILE A 120 6.54 -5.95 3.45
N GLU A 121 6.83 -6.11 4.74
CA GLU A 121 7.68 -7.18 5.29
C GLU A 121 7.14 -8.57 4.92
N ARG A 122 5.83 -8.78 5.01
CA ARG A 122 5.17 -10.04 4.62
C ARG A 122 5.29 -10.32 3.12
N ILE A 123 5.17 -9.29 2.29
CA ILE A 123 5.14 -9.40 0.81
C ILE A 123 6.55 -9.55 0.23
N LEU A 124 7.55 -8.94 0.86
CA LEU A 124 8.94 -8.83 0.41
C LEU A 124 9.93 -9.39 1.46
N PRO A 125 9.85 -10.69 1.82
CA PRO A 125 10.65 -11.27 2.89
C PRO A 125 12.16 -11.32 2.59
N ASP A 126 12.53 -11.15 1.31
CA ASP A 126 13.89 -11.18 0.78
C ASP A 126 14.53 -9.79 0.63
N LYS A 127 13.83 -8.72 1.04
CA LYS A 127 14.30 -7.33 0.94
C LYS A 127 14.63 -6.75 2.32
N ILE A 128 15.54 -5.78 2.36
CA ILE A 128 15.79 -4.98 3.56
C ILE A 128 14.67 -3.95 3.67
N ILE A 129 13.87 -4.01 4.75
CA ILE A 129 12.75 -3.10 4.98
C ILE A 129 13.11 -2.12 6.10
N ASP A 130 13.19 -0.84 5.76
CA ASP A 130 13.35 0.24 6.74
C ASP A 130 12.05 0.99 6.94
N PHE A 131 11.79 1.36 8.19
CA PHE A 131 10.56 2.03 8.58
C PHE A 131 10.82 3.45 9.09
N LEU A 132 10.18 4.43 8.45
CA LEU A 132 10.06 5.79 8.96
C LEU A 132 8.60 6.07 9.34
N GLY A 133 8.27 5.77 10.59
CA GLY A 133 6.97 6.04 11.20
C GLY A 133 6.95 7.29 12.05
N GLN A 134 5.87 8.07 11.96
CA GLN A 134 5.63 9.18 12.89
C GLN A 134 4.13 9.38 13.15
N MET A 135 3.71 9.38 14.42
CA MET A 135 2.32 9.62 14.82
C MET A 135 2.24 10.62 15.98
N ASP A 136 2.73 11.83 15.74
CA ASP A 136 2.79 12.92 16.72
C ASP A 136 2.07 14.19 16.25
N GLY A 137 1.31 14.10 15.15
CA GLY A 137 0.58 15.21 14.54
C GLY A 137 1.43 16.14 13.66
N ARG A 138 2.76 16.00 13.64
CA ARG A 138 3.64 16.76 12.74
C ARG A 138 3.80 16.01 11.42
N LEU A 139 3.93 16.75 10.33
CA LEU A 139 4.23 16.16 9.03
C LEU A 139 5.66 15.62 9.01
N ILE A 140 5.86 14.45 8.40
CA ILE A 140 7.20 13.96 8.08
C ILE A 140 7.78 14.87 7.00
N SER A 141 8.93 15.49 7.31
CA SER A 141 9.62 16.41 6.41
C SER A 141 10.49 15.66 5.38
N PRO A 142 10.77 16.27 4.20
CA PRO A 142 11.72 15.72 3.23
C PRO A 142 13.08 15.37 3.85
N ASN A 143 13.61 16.23 4.73
CA ASN A 143 14.89 16.00 5.40
C ASN A 143 14.89 14.73 6.28
N GLN A 144 13.77 14.40 6.94
CA GLN A 144 13.68 13.16 7.72
C GLN A 144 13.73 11.93 6.81
N ILE A 145 13.04 11.97 5.67
CA ILE A 145 13.07 10.89 4.68
C ILE A 145 14.48 10.76 4.09
N ALA A 146 15.14 11.86 3.73
CA ALA A 146 16.50 11.87 3.22
C ALA A 146 17.50 11.25 4.22
N LYS A 147 17.36 11.55 5.52
CA LYS A 147 18.16 10.90 6.57
C LYS A 147 17.91 9.39 6.64
N ALA A 148 16.65 8.96 6.60
CA ALA A 148 16.32 7.54 6.60
C ALA A 148 16.93 6.82 5.37
N LEU A 149 16.98 7.48 4.22
CA LEU A 149 17.63 6.94 3.03
C LEU A 149 19.16 6.82 3.19
N ALA A 150 19.81 7.77 3.86
CA ALA A 150 21.27 7.80 4.04
C ALA A 150 21.83 6.80 5.08
N HIS A 151 20.99 6.23 5.95
CA HIS A 151 21.40 5.30 7.00
C HIS A 151 21.27 3.81 6.62
N GLY A 152 21.26 3.51 5.31
CA GLY A 152 21.23 2.14 4.77
C GLY A 152 22.62 1.54 4.57
#